data_AF-A0A1M3Q1A7-F1
#
_entry.id   AF-A0A1M3Q1A7-F1
#
_cell.length_a   1.000
_cell.length_b   1.000
_cell.length_c   1.000
_cell.angle_alpha   90.00
_cell.angle_beta   90.00
_cell.angle_gamma   90.00
#
_symmetry.space_group_name_H-M   'P 1'
#
loop_
_entity.id
_entity.type
_entity.pdbx_description
1 polymer ?
#
loop_
_entity_poly.entity_id
_entity_poly.type
_entity_poly.pdbx_seq_one_letter_code
_entity_poly.pdbx_strand_id
1 'polypeptide(L)' 'MEVLAEGVETREQLGILKSEGCGQIQGYLFSKPRPVQDLQGIIAAPSSSRTRGQGAGIAS' A
#
# COMPACT_ATOMS: atom_id res chain seq x y z
N MET A 1 -17.08 0.47 10.48
CA MET A 1 -17.37 0.06 9.09
C MET A 1 -16.11 0.31 8.30
N GLU A 2 -15.58 -0.69 7.61
CA GLU A 2 -14.39 -0.53 6.76
C GLU A 2 -14.83 -0.09 5.35
N VAL A 3 -14.07 0.82 4.74
CA VAL A 3 -14.35 1.35 3.40
C VAL A 3 -13.16 1.01 2.51
N LEU A 4 -13.47 0.38 1.36
CA LEU A 4 -12.53 0.13 0.28
C LEU A 4 -12.65 1.26 -0.76
N ALA A 5 -11.56 1.97 -1.01
CA ALA A 5 -11.46 2.88 -2.14
C ALA A 5 -10.90 2.17 -3.37
N GLU A 6 -11.69 2.10 -4.44
CA GLU A 6 -11.32 1.49 -5.72
C GLU A 6 -10.88 2.55 -6.75
N GLY A 7 -10.03 2.15 -7.71
CA GLY A 7 -9.59 3.02 -8.80
C GLY A 7 -8.47 4.01 -8.44
N VAL A 8 -7.63 3.71 -7.45
CA VAL A 8 -6.49 4.58 -7.09
C VAL A 8 -5.31 4.37 -8.05
N GLU A 9 -4.98 5.39 -8.82
CA GLU A 9 -3.97 5.35 -9.88
C GLU A 9 -2.76 6.24 -9.58
N THR A 10 -2.92 7.29 -8.77
CA THR A 10 -1.85 8.25 -8.47
C THR A 10 -1.52 8.37 -6.98
N ARG A 11 -0.31 8.85 -6.68
CA ARG A 11 0.14 9.05 -5.29
C ARG A 11 -0.64 10.16 -4.60
N GLU A 12 -1.09 11.16 -5.34
CA GLU A 12 -1.92 12.26 -4.84
C GLU A 12 -3.28 11.73 -4.36
N GLN A 13 -3.95 10.88 -5.15
CA GLN A 13 -5.21 10.22 -4.76
C GLN A 13 -5.03 9.38 -3.49
N LEU A 14 -3.95 8.59 -3.42
CA LEU A 14 -3.61 7.83 -2.22
C LEU A 14 -3.38 8.74 -1.00
N GLY A 15 -2.76 9.91 -1.20
CA GLY A 15 -2.53 10.90 -0.15
C GLY A 15 -3.83 11.41 0.47
N ILE A 16 -4.80 11.76 -0.38
CA ILE A 16 -6.13 12.22 0.05
C ILE A 16 -6.85 11.11 0.82
N LEU A 17 -6.89 9.89 0.27
CA LEU A 17 -7.57 8.77 0.94
C LEU A 17 -6.95 8.44 2.30
N LYS A 18 -5.63 8.56 2.43
CA LYS A 18 -4.94 8.41 3.71
C LYS A 18 -5.27 9.52 4.71
N SER A 19 -5.39 10.78 4.28
CA SER A 19 -5.76 11.88 5.18
C SER A 19 -7.19 11.75 5.70
N GLU A 20 -8.09 11.16 4.88
CA GLU A 20 -9.46 10.83 5.28
C GLU A 20 -9.57 9.53 6.11
N GLY A 21 -8.45 8.85 6.38
CA GLY A 21 -8.44 7.63 7.19
C GLY A 21 -8.87 6.36 6.44
N CYS A 22 -8.93 6.37 5.11
CA CYS A 22 -9.23 5.18 4.32
C CYS A 22 -8.01 4.22 4.30
N GLY A 23 -8.17 3.06 4.94
CA GLY A 23 -7.11 2.07 5.12
C GLY A 23 -7.06 0.96 4.07
N GLN A 24 -8.12 0.78 3.28
CA GLN A 24 -8.23 -0.28 2.27
C GLN A 24 -8.31 0.35 0.88
N ILE A 25 -7.37 -0.02 0.01
CA ILE A 25 -7.19 0.61 -1.30
C ILE A 25 -7.02 -0.46 -2.38
N GLN A 26 -7.68 -0.27 -3.52
CA GLN A 26 -7.43 -1.01 -4.75
C GLN A 26 -7.22 -0.04 -5.92
N GLY A 27 -6.24 -0.31 -6.77
CA GLY A 27 -6.08 0.43 -8.01
C GLY A 27 -4.73 0.20 -8.69
N TYR A 28 -4.58 0.76 -9.90
CA TYR A 28 -3.42 0.53 -10.75
C TYR A 28 -2.13 1.13 -10.20
N LEU A 29 -2.22 2.03 -9.22
CA LEU A 29 -1.06 2.49 -8.46
C LEU A 29 -0.30 1.33 -7.79
N PHE A 30 -1.02 0.28 -7.37
CA PHE A 30 -0.45 -0.90 -6.73
C PHE A 30 -0.28 -2.05 -7.70
N SER A 31 -1.35 -2.42 -8.40
CA SER A 31 -1.31 -3.50 -9.39
C SER A 31 -2.48 -3.37 -10.36
N LYS A 32 -2.23 -3.70 -11.63
CA LYS A 32 -3.30 -3.98 -12.59
C LYS A 32 -3.94 -5.34 -12.27
N PRO A 33 -5.16 -5.63 -12.74
CA PRO A 33 -5.70 -6.99 -12.76
C PRO A 33 -4.71 -7.93 -13.43
N ARG A 34 -4.44 -9.06 -12.78
CA ARG A 34 -3.50 -10.07 -13.27
C ARG A 34 -4.20 -11.42 -13.41
N PRO A 35 -3.74 -12.29 -14.33
CA PRO A 35 -4.22 -13.66 -14.41
C PRO A 35 -3.99 -14.42 -13.11
N VAL A 36 -4.82 -15.44 -12.85
CA VAL A 36 -4.75 -16.26 -11.63
C VAL A 36 -3.39 -16.95 -11.45
N GLN A 37 -2.71 -17.27 -12.55
CA GLN A 37 -1.39 -17.91 -12.55
C GLN A 37 -0.31 -17.02 -11.90
N ASP A 38 -0.52 -15.70 -11.87
CA ASP A 38 0.42 -14.74 -11.27
C ASP A 38 0.24 -14.61 -9.74
N LEU A 39 -0.82 -15.17 -9.15
CA LEU A 39 -1.15 -14.99 -7.73
C LEU A 39 -0.05 -15.46 -6.78
N GLN A 40 0.60 -16.58 -7.11
CA GLN A 40 1.67 -17.13 -6.25
C GLN A 40 2.81 -16.13 -6.06
N GLY A 41 3.21 -15.43 -7.13
CA GLY A 41 4.28 -14.41 -7.05
C GLY A 41 3.89 -13.17 -6.24
N ILE A 42 2.59 -12.94 -6.03
CA ILE A 42 2.07 -11.79 -5.27
C ILE A 42 1.94 -12.15 -3.78
N ILE A 43 1.41 -13.33 -3.48
CA ILE A 43 1.09 -13.75 -2.10
C ILE A 43 2.32 -14.33 -1.40
N ALA A 44 3.18 -15.07 -2.11
CA ALA A 44 4.35 -15.72 -1.52
C ALA A 44 5.57 -14.78 -1.38
N ALA A 45 5.50 -13.56 -1.92
CA ALA A 45 6.56 -12.59 -1.74
C ALA A 45 6.68 -12.25 -0.24
N PRO A 46 7.85 -12.46 0.40
CA PRO A 46 8.00 -12.07 1.79
C PRO A 46 7.72 -10.57 1.89
N SER A 47 6.80 -10.19 2.77
CA SER A 47 6.61 -8.78 3.12
C SER A 47 7.95 -8.30 3.63
N SER A 48 8.70 -7.55 2.82
CA SER A 48 9.89 -6.85 3.30
C SER A 48 9.39 -5.96 4.43
N SER A 49 9.60 -6.42 5.66
CA SER A 49 9.22 -5.72 6.87
C SER A 49 9.99 -4.42 6.84
N ARG A 50 9.33 -3.37 6.33
CA ARG A 50 9.87 -2.03 6.31
C ARG A 50 9.80 -1.56 7.75
N THR A 51 10.88 -1.81 8.49
CA THR A 51 11.05 -1.41 9.89
C THR A 51 10.70 0.07 9.99
N ARG A 52 9.57 0.37 10.64
CA ARG A 52 9.15 1.74 10.90
C ARG A 52 10.08 2.28 12.00
N GLY A 53 11.08 3.06 11.60
CA GLY A 53 11.87 3.92 12.49
C GLY A 53 13.22 3.37 12.95
N GLN A 54 14.29 3.63 12.19
CA GLN A 54 15.56 4.07 12.79
C GLN A 54 15.58 5.59 12.66
N GLY A 55 15.19 6.26 13.74
CA GLY A 55 15.39 7.70 13.88
C GLY A 55 16.87 7.98 14.04
N ALA A 56 17.40 8.86 13.20
CA ALA A 56 18.67 9.51 13.44
C ALA A 56 18.54 10.46 14.64
N GLY A 57 19.47 10.34 15.59
CA GLY A 57 19.98 11.43 16.43
C GLY A 57 19.16 11.84 17.67
N ILE A 58 19.72 11.60 18.85
CA ILE A 58 20.26 12.71 19.65
C ILE A 58 21.65 12.30 20.17
N ALA A 59 22.68 13.03 19.75
CA ALA A 59 23.94 13.10 20.47
C ALA A 59 23.75 14.11 21.59
N SER A 60 23.95 13.68 22.83
CA SER A 60 24.34 14.49 23.99
C SER A 60 25.09 13.58 24.94
#